data_AF-A0A7C5V7N5-F1
#
_entry.id   AF-A0A7C5V7N5-F1
#
_cell.length_a   1.000
_cell.length_b   1.000
_cell.length_c   1.000
_cell.angle_alpha   90.00
_cell.angle_beta   90.00
_cell.angle_gamma   90.00
#
_symmetry.space_group_name_H-M   'P 1'
#
loop_
_entity.id
_entity.type
_entity.pdbx_description
1 polymer ?
#
loop_
_entity_poly.entity_id
_entity_poly.type
_entity_poly.pdbx_seq_one_letter_code
_entity_poly.pdbx_strand_id
1 'polypeptide(L)' 'MTRAAFASGGHTGEMVPLLAAGPHSERFGGIHENTFIGKMLKELVGR' A
#
# COMPACT_ATOMS: atom_id res chain seq x y z
N MET A 1 14.81 -19.10 -24.05
CA MET A 1 13.62 -19.07 -23.17
C MET A 1 14.05 -18.64 -21.79
N THR A 2 13.54 -17.54 -21.25
CA THR A 2 13.79 -17.12 -19.86
C THR A 2 12.75 -17.75 -18.94
N ARG A 3 13.21 -18.44 -17.89
CA ARG A 3 12.35 -19.11 -16.90
C ARG A 3 12.15 -18.17 -15.71
N ALA A 4 10.91 -18.08 -15.21
CA ALA A 4 10.64 -17.36 -13.97
C ALA A 4 11.43 -17.97 -12.80
N ALA A 5 12.08 -17.12 -12.01
CA ALA A 5 12.85 -17.50 -10.83
C ALA A 5 12.27 -16.78 -9.61
N PHE A 6 12.10 -17.52 -8.51
CA PHE A 6 11.64 -16.99 -7.24
C PHE A 6 12.82 -16.94 -6.27
N ALA A 7 13.00 -15.81 -5.59
CA ALA A 7 14.10 -15.62 -4.65
C ALA A 7 13.85 -16.29 -3.28
N SER A 8 12.59 -16.54 -2.92
CA SER A 8 12.18 -17.14 -1.65
C SER A 8 10.84 -17.85 -1.80
N GLY A 9 10.56 -18.82 -0.92
CA GLY A 9 9.23 -19.40 -0.72
C GLY A 9 8.37 -18.66 0.33
N GLY A 10 8.92 -17.60 0.94
CA GLY A 10 8.25 -16.75 1.91
C GLY A 10 8.02 -15.32 1.41
N HIS A 11 7.83 -14.38 2.34
CA HIS A 11 7.61 -12.96 2.03
C HIS A 11 8.92 -12.22 1.71
N THR A 12 8.80 -11.08 1.01
CA THR A 12 9.85 -10.09 0.79
C THR A 12 9.45 -8.75 1.41
N GLY A 13 10.42 -7.88 1.70
CA GLY A 13 10.19 -6.53 2.24
C GLY A 13 10.06 -5.44 1.17
N GLU A 14 9.65 -5.80 -0.05
CA GLU A 14 9.50 -4.86 -1.16
C GLU A 14 8.38 -3.86 -0.88
N MET A 15 8.52 -2.61 -1.33
CA MET A 15 7.42 -1.66 -1.27
C MET A 15 6.24 -2.15 -2.12
N VAL A 16 5.04 -2.03 -1.59
CA VAL A 16 3.80 -2.43 -2.29
C VAL A 16 3.02 -1.21 -2.77
N PRO A 17 2.38 -1.29 -3.95
CA PRO A 17 1.59 -0.16 -4.45
C PRO A 17 0.34 0.08 -3.58
N LEU A 18 0.04 1.35 -3.34
CA LEU A 18 -1.19 1.80 -2.70
C LEU A 18 -2.09 2.46 -3.75
N LEU A 19 -3.34 1.97 -3.85
CA LEU A 19 -4.34 2.47 -4.78
C LEU A 19 -5.47 3.14 -4.00
N ALA A 20 -5.93 4.30 -4.47
CA ALA A 20 -7.04 5.05 -3.87
C ALA A 20 -7.90 5.71 -4.96
N ALA A 21 -9.20 5.84 -4.69
CA ALA A 21 -10.16 6.50 -5.58
C ALA A 21 -11.30 7.14 -4.77
N GLY A 22 -11.87 8.22 -5.32
CA GLY A 22 -12.97 8.97 -4.71
C GLY A 22 -12.50 10.22 -3.93
N PRO A 23 -13.41 10.85 -3.16
CA PRO A 23 -13.06 12.00 -2.32
C PRO A 23 -11.90 11.67 -1.38
N HIS A 24 -10.94 12.59 -1.27
CA HIS A 24 -9.74 12.45 -0.44
C HIS A 24 -8.70 11.44 -0.93
N SER A 25 -8.85 10.86 -2.12
CA SER A 25 -7.89 9.92 -2.71
C SER A 25 -6.49 10.51 -2.89
N GLU A 26 -6.40 11.82 -3.13
CA GLU A 26 -5.13 12.55 -3.23
C GLU A 26 -4.29 12.46 -1.95
N ARG A 27 -4.91 12.23 -0.79
CA ARG A 27 -4.20 12.10 0.49
C ARG A 27 -3.40 10.81 0.60
N PHE A 28 -3.65 9.82 -0.26
CA PHE A 28 -2.93 8.54 -0.27
C PHE A 28 -1.75 8.51 -1.26
N GLY A 29 -1.48 9.62 -1.97
CA GLY A 29 -0.34 9.73 -2.86
C GLY A 29 1.00 9.78 -2.11
N GLY A 30 2.03 9.18 -2.70
CA GLY A 30 3.39 9.16 -2.13
C GLY A 30 3.78 7.83 -1.48
N ILE A 31 4.90 7.86 -0.76
CA ILE A 31 5.44 6.70 -0.03
C ILE A 31 5.00 6.81 1.42
N HIS A 32 4.41 5.73 1.94
CA HIS A 32 3.82 5.70 3.28
C HIS A 32 4.20 4.43 4.04
N GLU A 33 4.36 4.57 5.35
CA GLU A 33 4.31 3.44 6.27
C GLU A 33 2.90 2.84 6.30
N ASN A 34 2.77 1.52 6.43
CA ASN A 34 1.44 0.89 6.40
C ASN A 34 0.49 1.39 7.51
N THR A 35 1.02 1.85 8.64
CA THR A 35 0.24 2.42 9.76
C THR A 35 -0.47 3.72 9.39
N PHE A 36 0.01 4.44 8.38
CA PHE A 36 -0.63 5.64 7.83
C PHE A 36 -2.05 5.33 7.35
N ILE A 37 -2.25 4.22 6.65
CA ILE A 37 -3.54 3.86 6.03
C ILE A 37 -4.63 3.76 7.11
N GLY A 38 -4.35 3.06 8.20
CA GLY A 38 -5.31 2.92 9.30
C GLY A 38 -5.63 4.24 10.00
N LYS A 39 -4.65 5.12 10.18
CA LYS A 39 -4.86 6.48 10.73
C LYS A 39 -5.73 7.32 9.80
N MET A 40 -5.40 7.32 8.50
CA MET A 40 -6.10 8.08 7.47
C MET A 40 -7.56 7.64 7.34
N LEU A 41 -7.82 6.34 7.30
CA LEU A 41 -9.19 5.82 7.23
C LEU A 41 -10.01 6.23 8.46
N LYS A 42 -9.43 6.10 9.68
CA LYS A 42 -10.12 6.55 10.90
C LYS A 42 -10.42 8.05 10.90
N GLU A 43 -9.53 8.87 10.37
CA GLU A 43 -9.78 10.32 10.23
C GLU A 43 -10.93 10.61 9.25
N LEU A 44 -10.97 9.90 8.12
CA LEU A 44 -11.95 10.15 7.05
C LEU A 44 -13.33 9.54 7.33
N VAL A 45 -13.40 8.40 8.03
CA VAL A 45 -14.65 7.65 8.25
C VAL A 45 -15.05 7.51 9.70
N GLY A 46 -14.17 7.84 10.65
CA GLY A 46 -14.44 7.78 12.07
C GLY A 46 -15.48 8.82 12.45
N ARG A 47 -16.68 8.35 12.80
CA ARG A 47 -17.69 9.12 13.52
C ARG A 47 -17.39 9.10 15.01
#